data_AF-A0A7Z9MRE5-F1
#
_entry.id   AF-A0A7Z9MRE5-F1
#
_cell.length_a   1.000
_cell.length_b   1.000
_cell.length_c   1.000
_cell.angle_alpha   90.00
_cell.angle_beta   90.00
_cell.angle_gamma   90.00
#
_symmetry.space_group_name_H-M   'P 1'
#
loop_
_entity.id
_entity.type
_entity.pdbx_description
1 polymer ?
#
loop_
_entity_poly.entity_id
_entity_poly.type
_entity_poly.pdbx_seq_one_letter_code
_entity_poly.pdbx_strand_id
1 'polypeptide(L)'
;MIGRLGKILVMSLASTLLTTDANSDANGDAVEMKIGDVFHRTMKHWKYSYTALDTTKSGVACIRWQHIDQKFLDDGIFEAIGFSYSMAKEEAAIRIATQGCGEMAKHYEVTDCTCEVVLVDDEVRVAPPQEVIDRLQ
;
A
#
# COMPACT_ATOMS: atom_id res chain seq x y z
N MET A 1 69.73 4.52 -27.40
CA MET A 1 68.50 4.87 -28.15
C MET A 1 67.78 3.58 -28.51
N ILE A 2 66.81 3.20 -27.69
CA ILE A 2 65.88 2.04 -27.76
C ILE A 2 64.63 2.60 -27.08
N GLY A 3 63.38 2.49 -27.50
CA GLY A 3 62.68 1.93 -28.65
C GLY A 3 61.22 2.36 -28.42
N ARG A 4 60.51 2.74 -29.46
CA ARG A 4 59.20 3.41 -29.42
C ARG A 4 58.07 2.37 -29.62
N LEU A 5 56.91 2.66 -29.04
CA LEU A 5 55.54 2.16 -29.32
C LEU A 5 55.08 0.80 -28.72
N GLY A 6 53.90 0.82 -28.10
CA GLY A 6 53.13 -0.39 -27.78
C GLY A 6 51.80 -0.20 -27.02
N LYS A 7 50.87 0.58 -27.58
CA LYS A 7 49.39 0.56 -27.42
C LYS A 7 48.77 0.05 -26.09
N ILE A 8 48.17 1.00 -25.35
CA ILE A 8 47.21 0.74 -24.27
C ILE A 8 45.90 0.23 -24.88
N LEU A 9 45.50 -1.00 -24.54
CA LEU A 9 44.21 -1.57 -24.88
C LEU A 9 43.21 -1.25 -23.76
N VAL A 10 42.39 -0.21 -23.94
CA VAL A 10 41.25 0.07 -23.05
C VAL A 10 40.07 -0.78 -23.55
N MET A 11 39.83 -1.93 -22.92
CA MET A 11 38.55 -2.64 -23.07
C MET A 11 37.47 -1.78 -22.41
N SER A 12 36.68 -1.07 -23.21
CA SER A 12 35.44 -0.44 -22.77
C SER A 12 34.44 -1.55 -22.43
N LEU A 13 34.21 -1.77 -21.14
CA LEU A 13 33.05 -2.51 -20.65
C LEU A 13 31.83 -1.61 -20.81
N ALA A 14 31.08 -1.81 -21.90
CA ALA A 14 29.76 -1.19 -22.05
C ALA A 14 28.79 -1.95 -21.15
N SER A 15 28.62 -1.48 -19.92
CA SER A 15 27.53 -1.93 -19.06
C SER A 15 26.23 -1.38 -19.62
N THR A 16 25.44 -2.22 -20.29
CA THR A 16 24.03 -1.97 -20.56
C THR A 16 23.31 -1.79 -19.23
N LEU A 17 22.97 -0.55 -18.89
CA LEU A 17 22.04 -0.24 -17.81
C LEU A 17 20.68 -0.83 -18.18
N LEU A 18 20.24 -1.87 -17.49
CA LEU A 18 18.84 -2.29 -17.49
C LEU A 18 18.04 -1.21 -16.75
N THR A 19 17.19 -0.50 -17.47
CA THR A 19 16.19 0.40 -16.89
C THR A 19 14.90 -0.40 -16.69
N THR A 20 14.70 -0.98 -15.51
CA THR A 20 13.44 -1.65 -15.16
C THR A 20 12.78 -1.15 -13.88
N ASP A 21 13.42 -0.30 -13.08
CA ASP A 21 12.89 0.03 -11.74
C ASP A 21 11.89 1.20 -11.71
N ALA A 22 11.94 2.13 -12.68
CA ALA A 22 11.09 3.33 -12.64
C ALA A 22 9.59 3.07 -12.90
N ASN A 23 9.25 1.98 -13.59
CA ASN A 23 7.85 1.64 -13.91
C ASN A 23 7.19 0.77 -12.84
N SER A 24 7.95 -0.05 -12.11
CA SER A 24 7.40 -0.85 -11.01
C SER A 24 6.97 0.03 -9.84
N ASP A 25 7.80 1.03 -9.50
CA ASP A 25 7.57 1.91 -8.36
C ASP A 25 6.33 2.81 -8.59
N ALA A 26 6.21 3.40 -9.78
CA ALA A 26 5.06 4.24 -10.13
C ALA A 26 3.73 3.47 -10.15
N ASN A 27 3.74 2.17 -10.47
CA ASN A 27 2.54 1.35 -10.45
C ASN A 27 2.16 0.91 -9.03
N GLY A 28 3.15 0.66 -8.17
CA GLY A 28 2.94 0.41 -6.73
C GLY A 28 2.21 1.58 -6.07
N ASP A 29 2.74 2.79 -6.23
CA ASP A 29 2.14 4.03 -5.72
C ASP A 29 0.68 4.19 -6.17
N ALA A 30 0.38 3.86 -7.44
CA ALA A 30 -0.98 3.96 -7.96
C ALA A 30 -1.95 2.96 -7.31
N VAL A 31 -1.52 1.72 -7.06
CA VAL A 31 -2.33 0.70 -6.37
C VAL A 31 -2.55 1.10 -4.92
N GLU A 32 -1.51 1.57 -4.23
CA GLU A 32 -1.60 2.07 -2.86
C GLU A 32 -2.65 3.17 -2.73
N MET A 33 -2.56 4.21 -3.56
CA MET A 33 -3.50 5.32 -3.54
C MET A 33 -4.95 4.86 -3.78
N LYS A 34 -5.18 3.96 -4.74
CA LYS A 34 -6.51 3.38 -4.99
C LYS A 34 -7.03 2.59 -3.79
N ILE A 35 -6.17 1.87 -3.06
CA ILE A 35 -6.56 1.19 -1.82
C ILE A 35 -6.96 2.20 -0.74
N GLY A 36 -6.25 3.32 -0.63
CA GLY A 36 -6.67 4.47 0.20
C GLY A 36 -8.06 4.98 -0.15
N ASP A 37 -8.36 5.14 -1.44
CA ASP A 37 -9.69 5.56 -1.92
C ASP A 37 -10.78 4.54 -1.56
N VAL A 38 -10.49 3.24 -1.70
CA VAL A 38 -11.40 2.17 -1.26
C VAL A 38 -11.69 2.27 0.25
N PHE A 39 -10.70 2.61 1.07
CA PHE A 39 -10.91 2.81 2.50
C PHE A 39 -11.85 3.99 2.79
N HIS A 40 -11.63 5.14 2.15
CA HIS A 40 -12.53 6.29 2.28
C HIS A 40 -13.97 5.97 1.85
N ARG A 41 -14.12 5.25 0.74
CA ARG A 41 -15.42 4.78 0.24
C ARG A 41 -16.10 3.84 1.23
N THR A 42 -15.33 2.94 1.84
CA THR A 42 -15.80 2.00 2.86
C THR A 42 -16.32 2.78 4.08
N MET A 43 -15.56 3.75 4.60
CA MET A 43 -16.01 4.60 5.70
C MET A 43 -17.33 5.31 5.36
N LYS A 44 -17.45 5.85 4.15
CA LYS A 44 -18.67 6.51 3.67
C LYS A 44 -19.87 5.55 3.59
N HIS A 45 -19.65 4.30 3.19
CA HIS A 45 -20.68 3.25 3.19
C HIS A 45 -21.27 3.09 4.59
N TRP A 46 -20.42 3.08 5.62
CA TRP A 46 -20.78 3.00 7.03
C TRP A 46 -21.20 4.34 7.65
N LYS A 47 -21.44 5.39 6.85
CA LYS A 47 -21.83 6.74 7.29
C LYS A 47 -20.80 7.46 8.16
N TYR A 48 -19.52 7.09 8.04
CA TYR A 48 -18.39 7.80 8.63
C TYR A 48 -17.58 8.56 7.57
N SER A 49 -16.74 9.51 8.00
CA SER A 49 -15.78 10.20 7.14
C SER A 49 -14.43 10.26 7.83
N TYR A 50 -13.44 9.57 7.28
CA TYR A 50 -12.10 9.52 7.87
C TYR A 50 -11.37 10.87 7.82
N THR A 51 -11.66 11.69 6.80
CA THR A 51 -11.11 13.05 6.69
C THR A 51 -11.68 14.03 7.72
N ALA A 52 -12.86 13.72 8.30
CA ALA A 52 -13.48 14.53 9.34
C ALA A 52 -13.00 14.16 10.76
N LEU A 53 -12.22 13.09 10.89
CA LEU A 53 -11.65 12.69 12.17
C LEU A 53 -10.42 13.54 12.51
N ASP A 54 -10.28 13.87 13.79
CA ASP A 54 -9.10 14.53 14.33
C ASP A 54 -7.81 13.71 14.09
N THR A 55 -6.67 14.39 14.14
CA THR A 55 -5.34 13.82 13.92
C THR A 55 -4.93 12.80 14.99
N THR A 56 -3.76 12.20 14.77
CA THR A 56 -3.30 10.99 15.46
C THR A 56 -4.31 9.88 15.30
N LYS A 57 -4.59 9.58 14.02
CA LYS A 57 -5.59 8.61 13.56
C LYS A 57 -4.96 7.53 12.71
N SER A 58 -5.63 6.40 12.63
CA SER A 58 -5.25 5.33 11.71
C SER A 58 -6.49 4.62 11.18
N GLY A 59 -6.43 4.22 9.92
CA GLY A 59 -7.40 3.37 9.25
C GLY A 59 -6.77 2.02 8.88
N VAL A 60 -7.43 0.93 9.25
CA VAL A 60 -6.99 -0.46 9.02
C VAL A 60 -8.10 -1.22 8.32
N ALA A 61 -7.76 -2.02 7.32
CA ALA A 61 -8.71 -2.86 6.60
C ALA A 61 -8.28 -4.32 6.60
N CYS A 62 -9.26 -5.22 6.59
CA CYS A 62 -9.07 -6.65 6.33
C CYS A 62 -8.99 -6.83 4.81
N ILE A 63 -7.78 -6.97 4.29
CA ILE A 63 -7.53 -7.01 2.84
C ILE A 63 -7.32 -8.45 2.39
N ARG A 64 -8.14 -8.88 1.41
CA ARG A 64 -7.99 -10.16 0.70
C ARG A 64 -7.25 -9.91 -0.60
N TRP A 65 -5.91 -9.81 -0.56
CA TRP A 65 -5.07 -9.45 -1.69
C TRP A 65 -5.30 -10.27 -2.97
N GLN A 66 -5.66 -11.55 -2.81
CA GLN A 66 -6.03 -12.46 -3.88
C GLN A 66 -7.33 -12.07 -4.62
N HIS A 67 -8.18 -11.25 -4.00
CA HIS A 67 -9.44 -10.75 -4.57
C HIS A 67 -9.36 -9.27 -5.01
N ILE A 68 -8.19 -8.65 -4.90
CA ILE A 68 -7.98 -7.28 -5.39
C ILE A 68 -7.76 -7.33 -6.91
N ASP A 69 -8.73 -6.80 -7.64
CA ASP A 69 -8.70 -6.58 -9.09
C ASP A 69 -9.04 -5.12 -9.42
N GLN A 70 -8.95 -4.72 -10.70
CA GLN A 70 -9.23 -3.34 -11.11
C GLN A 70 -10.68 -2.92 -10.77
N LYS A 71 -11.64 -3.85 -10.86
CA LYS A 71 -13.04 -3.59 -10.52
C LYS A 71 -13.21 -3.29 -9.03
N PHE A 72 -12.53 -4.03 -8.17
CA PHE A 72 -12.54 -3.80 -6.73
C PHE A 72 -11.93 -2.44 -6.39
N LEU A 73 -10.80 -2.07 -7.01
CA LEU A 73 -10.20 -0.76 -6.80
C LEU A 73 -11.14 0.38 -7.24
N ASP A 74 -11.88 0.18 -8.32
CA ASP A 74 -12.75 1.22 -8.89
C ASP A 74 -14.07 1.37 -8.15
N ASP A 75 -14.68 0.28 -7.66
CA ASP A 75 -16.05 0.27 -7.12
C ASP A 75 -16.21 -0.39 -5.75
N GLY A 76 -15.23 -1.18 -5.31
CA GLY A 76 -15.30 -2.04 -4.14
C GLY A 76 -15.27 -1.31 -2.80
N ILE A 77 -15.60 -2.06 -1.75
CA ILE A 77 -15.46 -1.66 -0.34
C ILE A 77 -14.85 -2.82 0.45
N PHE A 78 -14.20 -2.52 1.57
CA PHE A 78 -13.79 -3.53 2.53
C PHE A 78 -14.99 -3.98 3.37
N GLU A 79 -15.10 -5.29 3.58
CA GLU A 79 -16.15 -5.89 4.42
C GLU A 79 -15.88 -5.66 5.92
N ALA A 80 -14.60 -5.57 6.30
CA ALA A 80 -14.19 -5.29 7.67
C ALA A 80 -13.07 -4.25 7.72
N ILE A 81 -13.27 -3.24 8.58
CA ILE A 81 -12.36 -2.13 8.83
C ILE A 81 -12.28 -1.84 10.32
N GLY A 82 -11.24 -1.13 10.72
CA GLY A 82 -11.17 -0.46 12.01
C GLY A 82 -10.49 0.90 11.85
N PHE A 83 -10.84 1.81 12.73
CA PHE A 83 -10.24 3.14 12.76
C PHE A 83 -10.18 3.67 14.18
N SER A 84 -9.27 4.60 14.40
CA SER A 84 -9.11 5.34 15.67
C SER A 84 -8.65 6.76 15.35
N TYR A 85 -8.86 7.69 16.28
CA TYR A 85 -8.54 9.11 16.13
C TYR A 85 -8.39 9.78 17.49
N SER A 86 -7.79 10.97 17.54
CA SER A 86 -7.51 11.70 18.79
C SER A 86 -6.66 10.88 19.79
N MET A 87 -5.75 10.05 19.27
CA MET A 87 -4.91 9.21 20.13
C MET A 87 -3.69 9.99 20.63
N ALA A 88 -3.08 9.50 21.72
CA ALA A 88 -1.87 10.12 22.26
C ALA A 88 -0.62 9.84 21.42
N LYS A 89 -0.61 8.71 20.69
CA LYS A 89 0.51 8.25 19.85
C LYS A 89 0.00 7.46 18.65
N GLU A 90 0.76 7.49 17.57
CA GLU A 90 0.49 6.75 16.33
C GLU A 90 0.35 5.23 16.59
N GLU A 91 1.24 4.63 17.38
CA GLU A 91 1.21 3.18 17.62
C GLU A 91 -0.02 2.76 18.42
N ALA A 92 -0.58 3.66 19.24
CA ALA A 92 -1.86 3.43 19.89
C ALA A 92 -3.01 3.51 18.90
N ALA A 93 -2.98 4.47 17.97
CA ALA A 93 -3.97 4.59 16.91
C ALA A 93 -4.02 3.32 16.04
N ILE A 94 -2.87 2.89 15.53
CA ILE A 94 -2.74 1.68 14.72
C ILE A 94 -3.27 0.47 15.48
N ARG A 95 -2.78 0.22 16.72
CA ARG A 95 -3.19 -0.95 17.50
C ARG A 95 -4.71 -1.01 17.73
N ILE A 96 -5.34 0.10 18.09
CA ILE A 96 -6.79 0.16 18.34
C ILE A 96 -7.56 -0.05 17.04
N ALA A 97 -7.14 0.58 15.95
CA ALA A 97 -7.74 0.38 14.63
C ALA A 97 -7.61 -1.09 14.18
N THR A 98 -6.47 -1.74 14.38
CA THR A 98 -6.26 -3.17 14.07
C THR A 98 -7.16 -4.07 14.91
N GLN A 99 -7.31 -3.80 16.20
CA GLN A 99 -8.26 -4.55 17.04
C GLN A 99 -9.69 -4.40 16.54
N GLY A 100 -10.13 -3.18 16.21
CA GLY A 100 -11.45 -2.93 15.65
C GLY A 100 -11.69 -3.68 14.33
N CYS A 101 -10.69 -3.68 13.43
CA CYS A 101 -10.73 -4.46 12.20
C CYS A 101 -10.90 -5.96 12.47
N GLY A 102 -10.14 -6.51 13.42
CA GLY A 102 -10.23 -7.93 13.78
C GLY A 102 -11.59 -8.30 14.38
N GLU A 103 -12.15 -7.47 15.26
CA GLU A 103 -13.49 -7.70 15.82
C GLU A 103 -14.57 -7.59 14.76
N MET A 104 -14.46 -6.64 13.83
CA MET A 104 -15.39 -6.51 12.71
C MET A 104 -15.30 -7.69 11.75
N ALA A 105 -14.09 -8.13 11.41
CA ALA A 105 -13.87 -9.31 10.57
C ALA A 105 -14.47 -10.57 11.20
N LYS A 106 -14.27 -10.77 12.50
CA LYS A 106 -14.89 -11.86 13.25
C LYS A 106 -16.41 -11.78 13.26
N HIS A 107 -16.97 -10.59 13.45
CA HIS A 107 -18.43 -10.39 13.48
C HIS A 107 -19.10 -10.74 12.13
N TYR A 108 -18.46 -10.35 11.02
CA TYR A 108 -18.96 -10.59 9.67
C TYR A 108 -18.41 -11.88 9.03
N GLU A 109 -17.71 -12.71 9.81
CA GLU A 109 -17.10 -13.97 9.34
C GLU A 109 -16.19 -13.79 8.10
N VAL A 110 -15.49 -12.65 8.02
CA VAL A 110 -14.54 -12.37 6.94
C VAL A 110 -13.26 -13.13 7.19
N THR A 111 -12.97 -14.11 6.33
CA THR A 111 -11.76 -14.94 6.38
C THR A 111 -10.75 -14.57 5.29
N ASP A 112 -9.58 -15.21 5.33
CA ASP A 112 -8.53 -15.14 4.30
C ASP A 112 -8.00 -13.72 4.02
N CYS A 113 -7.94 -12.91 5.08
CA CYS A 113 -7.40 -11.57 5.06
C CYS A 113 -6.43 -11.32 6.21
N THR A 114 -5.68 -10.23 6.10
CA THR A 114 -4.90 -9.62 7.18
C THR A 114 -5.41 -8.21 7.42
N CYS A 115 -5.54 -7.82 8.70
CA CYS A 115 -5.87 -6.45 9.07
C CYS A 115 -4.62 -5.58 8.94
N GLU A 116 -4.55 -4.84 7.84
CA GLU A 116 -3.39 -4.05 7.42
C GLU A 116 -3.68 -2.56 7.50
N VAL A 117 -2.65 -1.80 7.87
CA VAL A 117 -2.72 -0.34 7.93
C VAL A 117 -2.89 0.20 6.52
N VAL A 118 -3.96 0.97 6.30
CA VAL A 118 -4.23 1.65 5.04
C VAL A 118 -3.88 3.12 5.12
N LEU A 119 -4.31 3.77 6.21
CA LEU A 119 -4.09 5.19 6.45
C LEU A 119 -3.45 5.42 7.82
N VAL A 120 -2.54 6.38 7.88
CA VAL A 120 -2.08 7.00 9.12
C VAL A 120 -2.14 8.51 8.93
N ASP A 121 -2.87 9.17 9.82
CA ASP A 121 -3.35 10.54 9.57
C ASP A 121 -3.96 10.63 8.17
N ASP A 122 -3.46 11.49 7.29
CA ASP A 122 -3.98 11.65 5.92
C ASP A 122 -3.08 10.99 4.86
N GLU A 123 -2.10 10.17 5.28
CA GLU A 123 -1.16 9.47 4.39
C GLU A 123 -1.58 8.01 4.17
N VAL A 124 -1.49 7.56 2.92
CA VAL A 124 -1.60 6.14 2.56
C VAL A 124 -0.31 5.42 2.93
N ARG A 125 -0.43 4.32 3.68
CA ARG A 125 0.73 3.53 4.16
C ARG A 125 0.56 2.02 3.99
N VAL A 126 -0.38 1.59 3.14
CA VAL A 126 -0.53 0.18 2.78
C VAL A 126 0.63 -0.26 1.89
N ALA A 127 1.03 -1.53 2.00
CA ALA A 127 2.08 -2.11 1.15
C ALA A 127 1.52 -3.31 0.37
N PRO A 128 0.97 -3.11 -0.85
CA PRO A 128 0.46 -4.19 -1.67
C PRO A 128 1.57 -5.21 -2.00
N PRO A 129 1.28 -6.53 -1.97
CA PRO A 129 2.23 -7.53 -2.43
C PRO A 129 2.61 -7.30 -3.91
N GLN A 130 3.88 -7.55 -4.26
CA GLN A 130 4.37 -7.33 -5.64
C GLN A 130 3.54 -8.09 -6.70
N GLU A 131 3.11 -9.31 -6.37
CA GLU A 131 2.22 -10.13 -7.22
C GLU A 131 0.85 -9.51 -7.51
N VAL A 132 0.37 -8.59 -6.65
CA VAL A 132 -0.85 -7.81 -6.88
C VAL A 132 -0.54 -6.65 -7.82
N ILE A 133 0.58 -5.96 -7.59
CA ILE A 133 1.02 -4.83 -8.43
C ILE A 133 1.23 -5.33 -9.87
N ASP A 134 1.96 -6.42 -10.05
CA ASP A 134 2.25 -6.99 -11.38
C ASP A 134 0.99 -7.47 -12.12
N ARG A 135 -0.02 -7.95 -11.38
CA ARG A 135 -1.30 -8.39 -11.97
C ARG A 135 -2.17 -7.23 -12.46
N LEU A 136 -1.95 -6.03 -11.93
CA LEU A 136 -2.76 -4.83 -12.19
C LEU A 136 -2.10 -3.86 -13.18
N GLN A 137 -0.91 -4.18 -13.70
CA GLN A 137 -0.26 -3.50 -14.83
C GLN A 137 -0.94 -3.84 -16.15
#